data_AF-A0A948TRI3-F1
#
_entry.id   AF-A0A948TRI3-F1
#
_cell.length_a   1.000
_cell.length_b   1.000
_cell.length_c   1.000
_cell.angle_alpha   90.00
_cell.angle_beta   90.00
_cell.angle_gamma   90.00
#
_symmetry.space_group_name_H-M   'P 1'
#
loop_
_entity.id
_entity.type
_entity.pdbx_description
1 polymer ?
#
loop_
_entity_poly.entity_id
_entity_poly.type
_entity_poly.pdbx_seq_one_letter_code
_entity_poly.pdbx_strand_id
1 'polypeptide(L)' 'KNKKPPVGQQILLGISEVALASESFLSAASFQQTSRVLIKASLEGREDKLRGLKENVIIGKLIPVGTGFKG' A
#
# COMPACT_ATOMS: atom_id res chain seq x y z
N LYS A 1 0.93 -28.39 16.85
CA LYS A 1 1.52 -27.37 17.76
C LYS A 1 3.07 -27.47 17.78
N ASN A 2 3.74 -27.33 16.63
CA ASN A 2 5.20 -27.11 16.52
C ASN A 2 5.53 -26.75 15.06
N LYS A 3 5.18 -25.53 14.62
CA LYS A 3 5.57 -25.04 13.28
C LYS A 3 6.93 -24.35 13.43
N LYS A 4 7.90 -24.70 12.60
CA LYS A 4 9.18 -23.96 12.53
C LYS A 4 8.90 -22.53 12.06
N PRO A 5 9.57 -21.52 12.64
CA PRO A 5 9.40 -20.13 12.19
C PRO A 5 9.85 -19.99 10.73
N PRO A 6 9.23 -19.09 9.96
CA PRO A 6 9.67 -18.81 8.60
C PRO A 6 11.07 -18.19 8.60
N VAL A 7 11.88 -18.57 7.62
CA VAL A 7 13.19 -17.98 7.35
C VAL A 7 13.05 -17.09 6.12
N GLY A 8 13.57 -15.86 6.18
CA GLY A 8 13.55 -14.90 5.08
C GLY A 8 14.94 -14.34 4.83
N GLN A 9 15.17 -13.86 3.61
CA GLN A 9 16.38 -13.12 3.22
C GLN A 9 16.00 -11.69 2.86
N GLN A 10 16.82 -10.73 3.27
CA GLN A 10 16.63 -9.33 2.90
C GLN A 10 16.98 -9.13 1.41
N ILE A 11 16.09 -8.47 0.69
CA ILE A 11 16.29 -8.06 -0.71
C ILE A 11 16.36 -6.54 -0.80
N LEU A 12 17.16 -6.02 -1.73
CA LEU A 12 17.23 -4.60 -2.02
C LEU A 12 16.44 -4.31 -3.29
N LEU A 13 15.48 -3.39 -3.21
CA LEU A 13 14.63 -2.97 -4.31
C LEU A 13 14.85 -1.49 -4.61
N GLY A 14 14.67 -1.09 -5.87
CA GLY A 14 14.73 0.32 -6.24
C GLY A 14 13.55 1.11 -5.65
N ILE A 15 13.72 2.42 -5.39
CA ILE A 15 12.67 3.25 -4.80
C ILE A 15 11.35 3.23 -5.60
N SER A 16 11.43 3.15 -6.92
CA SER A 16 10.26 3.07 -7.81
C SER A 16 9.53 1.73 -7.68
N GLU A 17 10.28 0.63 -7.53
CA GLU A 17 9.70 -0.70 -7.33
C GLU A 17 9.01 -0.80 -5.97
N VAL A 18 9.64 -0.25 -4.92
CA VAL A 18 9.04 -0.17 -3.59
C VAL A 18 7.74 0.66 -3.61
N ALA A 19 7.73 1.78 -4.33
CA ALA A 19 6.54 2.63 -4.45
C ALA A 19 5.38 1.91 -5.18
N LEU A 20 5.66 1.14 -6.22
CA LEU A 20 4.66 0.33 -6.95
C LEU A 20 4.21 -0.91 -6.17
N ALA A 21 5.05 -1.44 -5.29
CA ALA A 21 4.76 -2.59 -4.43
C ALA A 21 4.01 -2.24 -3.14
N SER A 22 3.57 -0.98 -2.98
CA SER A 22 2.74 -0.53 -1.85
C SER A 22 1.50 -1.40 -1.67
N GLU A 23 1.16 -1.70 -0.41
CA GLU A 23 -0.05 -2.46 -0.05
C GLU A 23 -1.33 -1.75 -0.46
N SER A 24 -1.35 -0.41 -0.38
CA SER A 24 -2.44 0.38 -0.93
C SER A 24 -2.32 0.47 -2.45
N PHE A 25 -3.34 -0.05 -3.13
CA PHE A 25 -3.44 0.06 -4.58
C PHE A 25 -3.85 1.48 -5.01
N LEU A 26 -4.62 2.23 -4.21
CA LEU A 26 -4.96 3.62 -4.51
C LEU A 26 -3.70 4.51 -4.50
N SER A 27 -2.87 4.33 -3.48
CA SER A 27 -1.59 5.01 -3.35
C SER A 27 -0.63 4.60 -4.49
N ALA A 28 -0.51 3.31 -4.79
CA ALA A 28 0.34 2.81 -5.88
C ALA A 28 -0.13 3.33 -7.26
N ALA A 29 -1.44 3.31 -7.53
CA ALA A 29 -2.01 3.76 -8.80
C ALA A 29 -1.83 5.27 -9.04
N SER A 30 -1.75 6.06 -7.96
CA SER A 30 -1.48 7.51 -8.03
C SER A 30 -0.02 7.84 -8.35
N PHE A 31 0.91 6.91 -8.17
CA PHE A 31 2.33 7.13 -8.43
C PHE A 31 2.61 7.07 -9.94
N GLN A 32 2.48 5.88 -10.52
CA GLN A 32 2.67 5.60 -11.96
C GLN A 32 1.92 4.31 -12.35
N GLN A 33 1.90 3.98 -13.65
CA GLN A 33 1.36 2.70 -14.16
C GLN A 33 -0.10 2.40 -13.73
N THR A 34 -0.93 3.44 -13.64
CA THR A 34 -2.28 3.42 -13.07
C THR A 34 -3.16 2.28 -13.60
N SER A 35 -3.27 2.10 -14.92
CA SER A 35 -4.12 1.03 -15.50
C SER A 35 -3.67 -0.37 -15.08
N ARG A 36 -2.35 -0.61 -15.03
CA ARG A 36 -1.79 -1.91 -14.63
C ARG A 36 -2.08 -2.21 -13.17
N VAL A 37 -1.95 -1.21 -12.29
CA VAL A 37 -2.22 -1.35 -10.86
C VAL A 37 -3.70 -1.65 -10.62
N LEU A 38 -4.60 -0.91 -11.28
CA LEU A 38 -6.05 -1.11 -11.12
C LEU A 38 -6.50 -2.48 -11.64
N ILE A 39 -6.03 -2.90 -12.83
CA ILE A 39 -6.35 -4.24 -13.37
C ILE A 39 -5.93 -5.34 -12.40
N LYS A 40 -4.69 -5.27 -11.87
CA LYS A 40 -4.19 -6.27 -10.92
C LYS A 40 -5.00 -6.29 -9.62
N ALA A 41 -5.33 -5.11 -9.08
CA ALA A 41 -6.15 -5.00 -7.87
C ALA A 41 -7.55 -5.59 -8.08
N SER A 42 -8.19 -5.34 -9.24
CA SER A 42 -9.49 -5.91 -9.59
C SER A 42 -9.44 -7.44 -9.75
N LEU A 43 -8.39 -7.97 -10.39
CA LEU A 43 -8.22 -9.43 -10.56
C LEU A 43 -8.00 -10.15 -9.23
N GLU A 44 -7.24 -9.54 -8.32
CA GLU A 44 -6.93 -10.12 -7.01
C GLU A 44 -8.00 -9.82 -5.95
N GLY A 45 -9.03 -9.03 -6.26
CA GLY A 45 -10.05 -8.60 -5.31
C GLY A 45 -9.47 -7.81 -4.13
N ARG A 46 -8.45 -6.98 -4.38
CA ARG A 46 -7.79 -6.21 -3.31
C ARG A 46 -8.71 -5.14 -2.75
N GLU A 47 -8.66 -4.98 -1.43
CA GLU A 47 -9.33 -3.90 -0.72
C GLU A 47 -8.29 -2.93 -0.15
N ASP A 48 -8.55 -1.62 -0.30
CA ASP A 48 -7.71 -0.58 0.28
C ASP A 48 -8.23 -0.21 1.67
N LYS A 49 -7.38 -0.38 2.69
CA LYS A 49 -7.74 -0.12 4.09
C LYS A 49 -7.55 1.33 4.50
N LEU A 50 -7.09 2.21 3.60
CA LEU A 50 -6.98 3.65 3.82
C LEU A 50 -6.19 4.00 5.09
N ARG A 51 -5.08 3.29 5.32
CA ARG A 51 -4.22 3.48 6.50
C ARG A 51 -3.11 4.49 6.25
N GLY A 52 -2.81 4.77 4.98
CA GLY A 52 -1.74 5.64 4.55
C GLY A 52 -2.18 7.09 4.36
N LEU A 53 -1.18 7.97 4.19
CA LEU A 53 -1.43 9.39 3.98
C LEU A 53 -2.10 9.65 2.64
N LYS A 54 -1.56 9.06 1.56
CA LYS A 54 -2.00 9.31 0.19
C LYS A 54 -3.45 8.89 -0.04
N GLU A 55 -3.82 7.69 0.42
CA GLU A 55 -5.19 7.22 0.24
C GLU A 55 -6.21 8.15 0.90
N ASN A 56 -5.93 8.58 2.15
CA ASN A 56 -6.82 9.49 2.89
C ASN A 56 -6.93 10.86 2.18
N VAL A 57 -5.83 11.38 1.63
CA VAL A 57 -5.86 12.61 0.83
C VAL A 57 -6.72 12.44 -0.42
N ILE A 58 -6.55 11.35 -1.18
CA ILE A 58 -7.28 11.10 -2.44
C ILE A 58 -8.79 11.07 -2.21
N ILE A 59 -9.25 10.46 -1.11
CA ILE A 59 -10.68 10.36 -0.78
C ILE A 59 -11.22 11.56 0.00
N GLY A 60 -10.38 12.51 0.40
CA GLY A 60 -10.77 13.68 1.19
C GLY A 60 -11.02 13.42 2.68
N LYS A 61 -10.42 12.39 3.27
CA LYS A 61 -10.47 12.09 4.72
C LYS A 61 -9.26 12.71 5.43
N LEU A 62 -9.41 13.04 6.73
CA LEU A 62 -8.28 13.45 7.58
C LEU A 62 -7.16 12.40 7.54
N ILE A 63 -5.94 12.86 7.28
CA ILE A 63 -4.76 12.01 7.27
C ILE A 63 -4.42 11.51 8.68
N PRO A 64 -3.89 10.28 8.83
CA PRO A 64 -3.62 9.67 10.15
C PRO A 64 -2.32 10.19 10.80
N VAL A 65 -2.04 11.48 10.69
CA VAL A 65 -0.90 12.17 11.30
C VAL A 65 -1.29 13.57 11.76
N GLY A 66 -0.49 14.18 12.63
CA GLY A 66 -0.76 15.52 13.16
C GLY A 66 -2.09 15.56 13.90
N THR A 67 -2.93 16.55 13.59
CA THR A 67 -4.26 16.72 14.21
C THR A 67 -5.24 15.58 13.90
N GLY A 68 -4.97 14.79 12.85
CA GLY A 68 -5.76 13.60 12.52
C GLY A 68 -5.35 12.34 13.28
N PHE A 69 -4.29 12.39 14.09
CA PHE A 69 -3.83 11.27 14.91
C PHE A 69 -4.19 11.51 16.38
N LYS A 70 -5.00 10.62 16.96
CA LYS A 70 -5.52 10.79 18.34
C LYS A 70 -4.68 10.13 19.44
N GLY A 71 -3.56 9.47 19.10
CA GLY A 71 -2.74 8.73 20.07
C GLY A 71 -3.34 7.38 20.44
#